data_AF-A0A8X7YLY0-F1
#
_entry.id   AF-A0A8X7YLY0-F1
#
_cell.length_a   1.000
_cell.length_b   1.000
_cell.length_c   1.000
_cell.angle_alpha   90.00
_cell.angle_beta   90.00
_cell.angle_gamma   90.00
#
_symmetry.space_group_name_H-M   'P 1'
#
loop_
_entity.id
_entity.type
_entity.pdbx_description
1 polymer ?
#
loop_
_entity_poly.entity_id
_entity_poly.type
_entity_poly.pdbx_seq_one_letter_code
_entity_poly.pdbx_strand_id
1 'polypeptide(L)'
;MDSCSLLVLSLSLLTLSYQFLGIKSDEALIRNLCHKTPEPVLDTCSSQFLVAHDSFRGATVALEDQGWRNWRGTAIYELTTQVTPYLNRCLDLFKKQPELPLPNTILVGTNAVNQGIAISLGILKNIPDRLTHS
;
A
#
# COMPACT_ATOMS: atom_id res chain seq x y z
N MET A 1 -11.17 -11.91 21.36
CA MET A 1 -10.77 -10.95 20.31
C MET A 1 -11.83 -9.87 20.32
N ASP A 2 -11.49 -8.64 20.67
CA ASP A 2 -12.50 -7.59 20.82
C ASP A 2 -13.00 -7.14 19.44
N SER A 3 -14.32 -7.16 19.29
CA SER A 3 -15.02 -6.86 18.04
C SER A 3 -14.64 -5.48 17.46
N CYS A 4 -14.28 -4.52 18.33
CA CYS A 4 -13.83 -3.18 17.94
C CYS A 4 -12.52 -3.16 17.16
N SER A 5 -11.52 -3.95 17.54
CA SER A 5 -10.21 -3.94 16.87
C SER A 5 -10.28 -4.50 15.44
N LEU A 6 -11.15 -5.48 15.22
CA LEU A 6 -11.42 -6.04 13.89
C LEU A 6 -12.18 -5.06 13.00
N LEU A 7 -13.16 -4.35 13.55
CA LEU A 7 -13.93 -3.35 12.81
C LEU A 7 -13.04 -2.18 12.38
N VAL A 8 -12.12 -1.73 13.24
CA VAL A 8 -11.16 -0.68 12.89
C VAL A 8 -10.17 -1.16 11.83
N LEU A 9 -9.66 -2.39 11.94
CA LEU A 9 -8.73 -2.94 10.95
C LEU A 9 -9.41 -3.12 9.58
N SER A 10 -10.61 -3.71 9.55
CA SER A 10 -11.38 -3.91 8.32
C SER A 10 -11.75 -2.58 7.66
N LEU A 11 -12.20 -1.55 8.42
CA LEU A 11 -12.43 -0.21 7.87
C LEU A 11 -11.15 0.42 7.32
N SER A 12 -10.02 0.24 8.01
CA SER A 12 -8.72 0.78 7.58
C SER A 12 -8.25 0.14 6.27
N LEU A 13 -8.46 -1.17 6.11
CA LEU A 13 -8.14 -1.89 4.88
C LEU A 13 -9.10 -1.54 3.75
N LEU A 14 -10.39 -1.36 4.06
CA LEU A 14 -11.40 -0.95 3.07
C LEU A 14 -11.09 0.46 2.55
N THR A 15 -10.77 1.39 3.45
CA THR A 15 -10.35 2.75 3.06
C THR A 15 -9.04 2.74 2.26
N LEU A 16 -8.08 1.87 2.60
CA LEU A 16 -6.87 1.70 1.80
C LEU A 16 -7.17 1.15 0.40
N SER A 17 -8.01 0.12 0.30
CA SER A 17 -8.42 -0.45 -0.99
C SER A 17 -9.12 0.58 -1.87
N TYR A 18 -9.92 1.47 -1.27
CA TYR A 18 -10.54 2.60 -1.94
C TYR A 18 -9.52 3.67 -2.37
N GLN A 19 -8.44 3.90 -1.62
CA GLN A 19 -7.38 4.81 -2.04
C GLN A 19 -6.58 4.27 -3.23
N PHE A 20 -6.40 2.95 -3.33
CA PHE A 20 -5.82 2.31 -4.51
C PHE A 20 -6.75 2.39 -5.73
N LEU A 21 -8.06 2.16 -5.55
CA LEU A 21 -9.08 2.28 -6.61
C LEU A 21 -9.38 3.74 -6.99
N GLY A 22 -9.14 4.68 -6.08
CA GLY A 22 -9.44 6.11 -6.21
C GLY A 22 -8.40 6.90 -7.00
N ILE A 23 -7.32 6.27 -7.47
CA ILE A 23 -6.41 6.87 -8.46
C ILE A 23 -7.14 6.87 -9.82
N LYS A 24 -8.13 7.76 -9.95
CA LYS A 24 -8.78 8.04 -11.22
C LYS A 24 -7.74 8.71 -12.12
N SER A 25 -7.43 8.06 -13.24
CA SER A 25 -6.61 8.61 -14.31
C SER A 25 -7.09 10.00 -14.68
N ASP A 26 -6.31 11.03 -14.33
CA ASP A 26 -6.57 12.40 -14.74
C ASP A 26 -5.94 12.60 -16.13
N GLU A 27 -6.78 12.67 -17.16
CA GLU A 27 -6.38 12.89 -18.57
C GLU A 27 -5.47 14.11 -18.74
N ALA A 28 -5.69 15.18 -17.95
CA ALA A 28 -4.83 16.36 -17.98
C ALA A 28 -3.46 16.07 -17.36
N LEU A 29 -3.40 15.23 -16.33
CA LEU A 29 -2.16 14.77 -15.72
C LEU A 29 -1.37 13.86 -16.67
N ILE A 30 -2.04 12.89 -17.32
CA ILE A 30 -1.44 11.98 -18.31
C ILE A 30 -0.84 12.77 -19.47
N ARG A 31 -1.60 13.70 -20.06
CA ARG A 31 -1.15 14.47 -21.23
C ARG A 31 0.05 15.38 -20.92
N ASN A 32 0.14 15.90 -19.69
CA ASN A 32 1.23 16.76 -19.23
C ASN A 32 2.48 15.95 -18.83
N LEU A 33 2.27 14.71 -18.38
CA LEU A 33 3.31 13.73 -18.04
C LEU A 33 3.96 13.12 -19.29
N CYS A 34 3.17 12.70 -20.29
CA CYS A 34 3.67 12.10 -21.53
C CYS A 34 4.58 13.04 -22.36
N HIS A 35 4.51 14.36 -22.17
CA HIS A 35 5.39 15.31 -22.86
C HIS A 35 6.70 15.63 -22.12
N LYS A 36 6.79 15.32 -20.82
CA LYS A 36 7.90 15.78 -19.96
C LYS A 36 8.65 14.66 -19.25
N THR A 37 8.08 13.46 -19.22
CA THR A 37 8.63 12.30 -18.51
C THR A 37 8.84 11.18 -19.52
N PRO A 38 10.05 10.59 -19.61
CA PRO A 38 10.25 9.44 -20.46
C PRO A 38 9.26 8.34 -20.05
N GLU A 39 8.44 7.87 -21.01
CA GLU A 39 7.51 6.74 -20.89
C GLU A 39 7.95 5.63 -19.91
N PRO A 40 9.22 5.15 -19.93
CA PRO A 40 9.65 4.08 -19.03
C PRO A 40 9.48 4.36 -17.53
N VAL A 41 9.53 5.62 -17.07
CA VAL A 41 9.40 5.93 -15.63
C VAL A 41 7.96 5.76 -15.16
N LEU A 42 7.00 6.25 -15.94
CA LEU A 42 5.59 6.19 -15.58
C LEU A 42 5.03 4.78 -15.73
N ASP A 43 5.47 4.05 -16.76
CA ASP A 43 5.14 2.64 -16.94
C ASP A 43 5.70 1.78 -15.80
N THR A 44 6.93 2.08 -15.36
CA THR A 44 7.48 1.41 -14.19
C THR A 44 6.69 1.77 -12.94
N CYS A 45 6.35 3.04 -12.73
CA CYS A 45 5.53 3.45 -11.60
C CYS A 45 4.18 2.71 -11.58
N SER A 46 3.43 2.71 -12.68
CA SER A 46 2.13 2.04 -12.75
C SER A 46 2.23 0.54 -12.45
N SER A 47 3.22 -0.14 -13.03
CA SER A 47 3.50 -1.56 -12.74
C SER A 47 3.79 -1.80 -11.26
N GLN A 48 4.64 -0.98 -10.64
CA GLN A 48 5.00 -1.12 -9.23
C GLN A 48 3.81 -0.90 -8.30
N PHE A 49 2.92 0.04 -8.62
CA PHE A 49 1.67 0.25 -7.87
C PHE A 49 0.72 -0.94 -7.97
N LEU A 50 0.62 -1.58 -9.15
CA LEU A 50 -0.20 -2.79 -9.33
C LEU A 50 0.36 -3.97 -8.53
N VAL A 51 1.68 -4.17 -8.54
CA VAL A 51 2.32 -5.23 -7.74
C VAL A 51 2.13 -4.96 -6.24
N ALA A 52 2.30 -3.71 -5.80
CA ALA A 52 2.05 -3.33 -4.41
C ALA A 52 0.59 -3.61 -3.99
N HIS A 53 -0.38 -3.34 -4.87
CA HIS A 53 -1.78 -3.65 -4.65
C HIS A 53 -2.03 -5.16 -4.51
N ASP A 54 -1.43 -5.99 -5.37
CA ASP A 54 -1.56 -7.45 -5.28
C ASP A 54 -0.96 -8.02 -4.00
N SER A 55 0.20 -7.52 -3.57
CA SER A 55 0.79 -7.86 -2.27
C SER A 55 -0.08 -7.39 -1.09
N PHE A 56 -0.72 -6.22 -1.21
CA PHE A 56 -1.65 -5.73 -0.20
C PHE A 56 -2.88 -6.63 -0.06
N ARG A 57 -3.39 -7.15 -1.18
CA ARG A 57 -4.42 -8.19 -1.18
C ARG A 57 -3.94 -9.46 -0.47
N GLY A 58 -2.68 -9.87 -0.69
CA GLY A 58 -2.06 -10.97 0.04
C GLY A 58 -2.09 -10.78 1.57
N ALA A 59 -1.78 -9.57 2.04
CA ALA A 59 -1.90 -9.22 3.46
C ALA A 59 -3.35 -9.34 3.95
N THR A 60 -4.33 -8.90 3.15
CA THR A 60 -5.75 -8.95 3.52
C THR A 60 -6.26 -10.39 3.61
N VAL A 61 -5.90 -11.24 2.64
CA VAL A 61 -6.23 -12.68 2.66
C VAL A 61 -5.66 -13.36 3.90
N ALA A 62 -4.42 -13.04 4.29
CA ALA A 62 -3.85 -13.56 5.53
C ALA A 62 -4.67 -13.16 6.76
N LEU A 63 -5.17 -11.92 6.83
CA LEU A 63 -6.00 -11.45 7.94
C LEU A 63 -7.39 -12.10 8.00
N GLU A 64 -7.94 -12.47 6.85
CA GLU A 64 -9.23 -13.17 6.72
C GLU A 64 -9.08 -14.65 7.09
N ASP A 65 -7.99 -15.29 6.68
CA ASP A 65 -7.67 -16.68 7.02
C ASP A 65 -6.97 -16.80 8.39
N GLN A 66 -7.65 -16.38 9.45
CA GLN A 66 -7.16 -16.47 10.83
C GLN A 66 -6.92 -17.91 11.33
N GLY A 67 -7.28 -18.92 10.52
CA GLY A 67 -7.01 -20.33 10.77
C GLY A 67 -5.55 -20.73 10.50
N TRP A 68 -4.80 -19.93 9.74
CA TRP A 68 -3.40 -20.21 9.43
C TRP A 68 -2.47 -19.87 10.61
N ARG A 69 -1.61 -20.81 11.02
CA ARG A 69 -0.55 -20.57 12.02
C ARG A 69 0.40 -19.49 11.47
N ASN A 70 0.33 -18.27 12.03
CA ASN A 70 1.10 -17.07 11.67
C ASN A 70 0.45 -16.07 10.69
N TRP A 71 -0.88 -16.02 10.59
CA TRP A 71 -1.60 -14.99 9.81
C TRP A 71 -1.08 -13.56 10.03
N ARG A 72 -0.78 -13.20 11.29
CA ARG A 72 -0.28 -11.88 11.69
C ARG A 72 1.11 -11.59 11.12
N GLY A 73 2.01 -12.56 11.24
CA GLY A 73 3.37 -12.45 10.69
C GLY A 73 3.35 -12.34 9.17
N THR A 74 2.48 -13.09 8.49
CA THR A 74 2.29 -13.00 7.04
C THR A 74 1.80 -11.61 6.62
N ALA A 75 0.78 -11.07 7.29
CA ALA A 75 0.28 -9.73 6.98
C ALA A 75 1.35 -8.65 7.19
N ILE A 76 2.12 -8.72 8.29
CA ILE A 76 3.24 -7.80 8.54
C ILE A 76 4.31 -7.95 7.46
N TYR A 77 4.67 -9.18 7.08
CA TYR A 77 5.66 -9.46 6.05
C TYR A 77 5.26 -8.85 4.71
N GLU A 78 4.03 -9.09 4.23
CA GLU A 78 3.53 -8.53 2.98
C GLU A 78 3.58 -6.99 2.98
N LEU A 79 3.05 -6.36 4.04
CA LEU A 79 3.02 -4.90 4.15
C LEU A 79 4.42 -4.28 4.16
N THR A 80 5.39 -4.90 4.85
CA THR A 80 6.73 -4.33 5.05
C THR A 80 7.72 -4.69 3.96
N THR A 81 7.68 -5.91 3.43
CA THR A 81 8.69 -6.42 2.50
C THR A 81 8.26 -6.38 1.04
N GLN A 82 6.96 -6.31 0.78
CA GLN A 82 6.42 -6.27 -0.58
C GLN A 82 5.76 -4.92 -0.86
N VAL A 83 4.68 -4.58 -0.15
CA VAL A 83 3.87 -3.39 -0.47
C VAL A 83 4.70 -2.12 -0.36
N THR A 84 5.37 -1.89 0.77
CA THR A 84 6.12 -0.65 1.02
C THR A 84 7.27 -0.45 0.01
N PRO A 85 8.13 -1.45 -0.28
CA PRO A 85 9.19 -1.28 -1.27
C PRO A 85 8.69 -1.03 -2.68
N TYR A 86 7.69 -1.78 -3.16
CA TYR A 86 7.14 -1.57 -4.51
C TYR A 86 6.50 -0.18 -4.64
N LEU A 87 5.70 0.22 -3.65
CA LEU A 87 5.06 1.53 -3.61
C LEU A 87 6.07 2.69 -3.65
N ASN A 88 7.16 2.60 -2.88
CA ASN A 88 8.17 3.66 -2.79
C ASN A 88 9.15 3.67 -3.97
N ARG A 89 9.26 2.57 -4.72
CA ARG A 89 10.16 2.48 -5.87
C ARG A 89 9.85 3.51 -6.94
N CYS A 90 8.58 3.87 -7.11
CA CYS A 90 8.20 4.96 -8.01
C CYS A 90 8.83 6.30 -7.59
N LEU A 91 8.74 6.67 -6.30
CA LEU A 91 9.35 7.91 -5.80
C LEU A 91 10.88 7.91 -5.98
N ASP A 92 11.52 6.76 -5.78
CA ASP A 92 12.97 6.65 -5.94
C ASP A 92 13.44 6.78 -7.39
N LEU A 93 12.60 6.42 -8.37
CA LEU A 93 12.90 6.65 -9.79
C LEU A 93 12.92 8.14 -10.12
N PHE A 94 11.97 8.91 -9.59
CA PHE A 94 11.95 10.37 -9.73
C PHE A 94 13.11 11.04 -8.99
N LYS A 95 13.49 10.56 -7.79
CA LYS A 95 14.67 11.08 -7.08
C LYS A 95 15.97 10.89 -7.86
N LYS A 96 16.09 9.79 -8.63
CA LYS A 96 17.26 9.50 -9.47
C LYS A 96 17.32 10.33 -10.75
N GLN A 97 16.21 10.94 -11.14
CA GLN A 97 16.06 11.76 -12.35
C GLN A 97 15.48 13.13 -11.96
N PRO A 98 16.25 13.97 -11.25
CA PRO A 98 15.76 15.23 -10.68
C PRO A 98 15.27 16.25 -11.72
N GLU A 99 15.63 16.07 -13.00
CA GLU A 99 15.10 16.82 -14.14
C GLU A 99 13.63 16.54 -14.43
N LEU A 100 13.10 15.40 -13.96
CA LEU A 100 11.71 15.02 -14.13
C LEU A 100 10.88 15.53 -12.95
N PRO A 101 9.86 16.37 -13.19
CA PRO A 101 8.99 16.82 -12.12
C PRO A 101 8.19 15.62 -11.59
N LEU A 102 8.33 15.30 -10.31
CA LEU A 102 7.48 14.32 -9.63
C LEU A 102 6.03 14.84 -9.59
N PRO A 103 5.06 14.14 -10.20
CA PRO A 103 3.66 14.55 -10.13
C PRO A 103 3.16 14.58 -8.70
N ASN A 104 2.49 15.67 -8.32
CA ASN A 104 1.94 15.82 -6.97
C ASN A 104 0.96 14.69 -6.62
N THR A 105 0.18 14.20 -7.59
CA THR A 105 -0.74 13.07 -7.40
C THR A 105 -0.01 11.79 -7.00
N ILE A 106 1.14 11.50 -7.61
CA ILE A 106 1.97 10.35 -7.24
C ILE A 106 2.49 10.56 -5.82
N LEU A 107 3.10 11.71 -5.53
CA LEU A 107 3.66 12.00 -4.21
C LEU A 107 2.62 11.89 -3.08
N VAL A 108 1.48 12.58 -3.22
CA VAL A 108 0.41 12.60 -2.22
C VAL A 108 -0.23 11.22 -2.10
N GLY A 109 -0.49 10.54 -3.21
CA GLY A 109 -1.06 9.19 -3.22
C GLY A 109 -0.15 8.18 -2.53
N THR A 110 1.14 8.14 -2.88
CA THR A 110 2.12 7.26 -2.23
C THR A 110 2.20 7.52 -0.73
N ASN A 111 2.23 8.79 -0.30
CA ASN A 111 2.29 9.15 1.11
C ASN A 111 1.05 8.71 1.88
N ALA A 112 -0.16 8.89 1.30
CA ALA A 112 -1.40 8.46 1.92
C ALA A 112 -1.42 6.94 2.15
N VAL A 113 -1.02 6.15 1.14
CA VAL A 113 -0.95 4.69 1.25
C VAL A 113 0.09 4.27 2.30
N ASN A 114 1.30 4.86 2.29
CA ASN A 114 2.32 4.59 3.30
C ASN A 114 1.82 4.87 4.72
N GLN A 115 1.06 5.96 4.92
CA GLN A 115 0.49 6.30 6.22
C GLN A 115 -0.51 5.23 6.67
N GLY A 116 -1.37 4.73 5.78
CA GLY A 116 -2.30 3.67 6.14
C GLY A 116 -1.64 2.30 6.35
N ILE A 117 -0.53 2.01 5.66
CA ILE A 117 0.33 0.86 5.98
C ILE A 117 0.89 1.01 7.40
N ALA A 118 1.41 2.19 7.77
CA ALA A 118 1.95 2.43 9.10
C ALA A 118 0.89 2.26 10.21
N ILE A 119 -0.34 2.75 9.98
CA ILE A 119 -1.49 2.52 10.87
C ILE A 119 -1.77 1.01 11.00
N SER A 120 -1.86 0.30 9.87
CA SER A 120 -2.14 -1.15 9.85
C SER A 120 -1.08 -1.94 10.61
N LEU A 121 0.20 -1.62 10.40
CA LEU A 121 1.32 -2.23 11.14
C LEU A 121 1.26 -1.92 12.63
N GLY A 122 0.89 -0.69 13.01
CA GLY A 122 0.67 -0.29 14.40
C GLY A 122 -0.40 -1.15 15.06
N ILE A 123 -1.53 -1.36 14.39
CA ILE A 123 -2.61 -2.23 14.90
C ILE A 123 -2.11 -3.67 15.00
N LEU A 124 -1.54 -4.23 13.93
CA LEU A 124 -1.07 -5.62 13.89
C LEU A 124 -0.05 -5.96 14.98
N LYS A 125 0.87 -5.04 15.29
CA LYS A 125 1.86 -5.22 16.36
C LYS A 125 1.22 -5.27 17.76
N ASN A 126 0.07 -4.62 17.93
CA ASN A 126 -0.65 -4.55 19.21
C ASN A 126 -1.75 -5.61 19.35
N ILE A 127 -2.02 -6.42 18.32
CA ILE A 127 -2.89 -7.58 18.47
C ILE A 127 -2.13 -8.66 19.27
N PRO A 128 -2.64 -9.10 20.43
CA PRO A 128 -2.01 -10.17 21.19
C PRO A 128 -2.08 -11.49 20.41
N ASP A 129 -1.06 -12.35 20.53
CA ASP A 129 -0.92 -13.66 19.84
C ASP A 129 -1.95 -14.74 20.26
N ARG A 130 -3.08 -14.30 20.82
CA ARG A 130 -4.03 -14.96 21.72
C ARG A 130 -3.48 -15.18 23.13
N LEU A 131 -4.32 -14.75 24.07
CA LEU A 131 -4.40 -15.21 25.45
C LEU A 131 -4.13 -16.71 25.49
N THR A 132 -3.15 -17.11 26.29
CA THR A 132 -3.09 -18.44 26.88
C THR A 132 -4.50 -18.78 27.35
N HIS A 133 -5.14 -19.74 26.70
CA HIS A 133 -6.37 -20.32 27.21
C HIS A 133 -6.14 -20.70 28.68
N SER A 134 -7.03 -20.21 29.54
CA SER A 134 -7.29 -20.73 30.88
C SER A 134 -7.47 -22.25 30.87
#